data_AF-A0A8H5RCZ8-F1
#
_entry.id   AF-A0A8H5RCZ8-F1
#
_cell.length_a   1.000
_cell.length_b   1.000
_cell.length_c   1.000
_cell.angle_alpha   90.00
_cell.angle_beta   90.00
_cell.angle_gamma   90.00
#
_symmetry.space_group_name_H-M   'P 1'
#
loop_
_entity.id
_entity.type
_entity.pdbx_description
1 polymer ?
#
loop_
_entity_poly.entity_id
_entity_poly.type
_entity_poly.pdbx_seq_one_letter_code
_entity_poly.pdbx_strand_id
1 'polypeptide(L)'
;MMPTSREYILLKYKLNGLKKIEDFVAECVEINVPFKNPITGFCAFTHKASIHAKAILNDPSTYETLKPEDFGLSRYVHFTSRLTGWNAIKSRVDQLGLKMADAQVKECTAKLKSMADLKVMALDESDALTRSFHLELQNENGA
;
A
#
# COMPACT_ATOMS: atom_id res chain seq x y z
N MET A 1 -15.18 -17.32 29.18
CA MET A 1 -13.75 -17.06 28.96
C MET A 1 -13.58 -16.74 27.49
N MET A 2 -13.36 -15.46 27.13
CA MET A 2 -13.10 -15.15 25.72
C MET A 2 -11.83 -15.90 25.29
N PRO A 3 -11.83 -16.55 24.13
CA PRO A 3 -10.59 -17.07 23.57
C PRO A 3 -9.80 -15.88 23.03
N THR A 4 -9.20 -15.08 23.92
CA THR A 4 -8.53 -13.83 23.55
C THR A 4 -7.11 -14.09 23.04
N SER A 5 -6.60 -15.32 23.13
CA SER A 5 -5.29 -15.65 22.57
C SER A 5 -5.39 -15.88 21.07
N ARG A 6 -4.63 -15.08 20.30
CA ARG A 6 -4.44 -15.23 18.85
C ARG A 6 -4.14 -16.68 18.45
N GLU A 7 -3.31 -17.36 19.23
CA GLU A 7 -2.92 -18.76 19.04
C GLU A 7 -4.11 -19.72 19.09
N TYR A 8 -5.04 -19.53 20.03
CA TYR A 8 -6.23 -20.38 20.11
C TYR A 8 -7.12 -20.21 18.87
N ILE A 9 -7.30 -18.97 18.41
CA ILE A 9 -8.14 -18.68 17.24
C ILE A 9 -7.55 -19.30 15.98
N LEU A 10 -6.23 -19.16 15.79
CA LEU A 10 -5.52 -19.74 14.65
C LEU A 10 -5.54 -21.28 14.66
N LEU A 11 -5.53 -21.91 15.85
CA LEU A 11 -5.64 -23.36 15.96
C LEU A 11 -7.06 -23.86 15.66
N LYS A 12 -8.07 -23.11 16.09
CA LYS A 12 -9.49 -23.50 15.98
C LYS A 12 -10.09 -23.24 14.60
N TYR A 13 -9.67 -22.17 13.93
CA TYR A 13 -10.29 -21.71 12.69
C TYR A 13 -9.27 -21.54 11.56
N LYS A 14 -9.66 -21.94 10.35
CA LYS A 14 -8.90 -21.70 9.11
C LYS A 14 -9.23 -20.32 8.56
N LEU A 15 -8.64 -19.28 9.15
CA LEU A 15 -8.94 -17.88 8.83
C LEU A 15 -8.61 -17.48 7.39
N ASN A 16 -7.64 -18.13 6.75
CA ASN A 16 -7.31 -17.94 5.33
C ASN A 16 -8.46 -18.29 4.36
N GLY A 17 -9.46 -19.07 4.81
CA GLY A 17 -10.65 -19.39 4.05
C GLY A 17 -11.77 -18.35 4.16
N LEU A 18 -11.67 -17.39 5.09
CA LEU A 18 -12.77 -16.49 5.44
C LEU A 18 -13.29 -15.69 4.25
N LYS A 19 -12.37 -15.08 3.48
CA LYS A 19 -12.69 -14.33 2.26
C LYS A 19 -13.52 -15.17 1.28
N LYS A 20 -13.14 -16.44 1.07
CA LYS A 20 -13.82 -17.33 0.11
C LYS A 20 -15.25 -17.64 0.51
N ILE A 21 -15.49 -17.81 1.82
CA ILE A 21 -16.83 -18.09 2.36
C ILE A 21 -17.72 -16.86 2.18
N GLU A 22 -17.20 -15.67 2.50
CA GLU A 22 -17.94 -14.43 2.30
C GLU A 22 -18.23 -14.16 0.83
N ASP A 23 -17.25 -14.33 -0.05
CA ASP A 23 -17.42 -14.16 -1.51
C ASP A 23 -18.49 -15.13 -2.03
N PHE A 24 -18.49 -16.40 -1.59
CA PHE A 24 -19.51 -17.39 -1.96
C PHE A 24 -20.93 -16.98 -1.53
N VAL A 25 -21.11 -16.51 -0.29
CA VAL A 25 -22.43 -16.05 0.18
C VAL A 25 -22.86 -14.79 -0.57
N ALA A 26 -21.93 -13.85 -0.80
CA ALA A 26 -22.18 -12.62 -1.53
C ALA A 26 -22.63 -12.90 -2.98
N GLU A 27 -22.00 -13.87 -3.64
CA GLU A 27 -22.42 -14.36 -4.96
C GLU A 27 -23.83 -14.99 -4.91
N CYS A 28 -24.13 -15.84 -3.94
CA CYS A 28 -25.44 -16.49 -3.82
C CYS A 28 -26.61 -15.51 -3.61
N VAL A 29 -26.35 -14.35 -2.97
CA VAL A 29 -27.37 -13.35 -2.68
C VAL A 29 -27.26 -12.10 -3.56
N GLU A 30 -26.40 -12.14 -4.57
CA GLU A 30 -26.17 -11.06 -5.55
C GLU A 30 -25.84 -9.70 -4.92
N ILE A 31 -24.99 -9.70 -3.90
CA ILE A 31 -24.48 -8.46 -3.27
C ILE A 31 -22.97 -8.35 -3.43
N ASN A 32 -22.47 -7.12 -3.37
CA ASN A 32 -21.04 -6.86 -3.26
C ASN A 32 -20.62 -6.78 -1.79
N VAL A 33 -19.47 -7.37 -1.47
CA VAL A 33 -18.84 -7.20 -0.15
C VAL A 33 -18.47 -5.71 0.02
N PRO A 34 -18.90 -5.05 1.11
CA PRO A 34 -18.57 -3.65 1.35
C PRO A 34 -17.06 -3.40 1.40
N PHE A 35 -16.59 -2.31 0.81
CA PHE A 35 -15.16 -1.96 0.82
C PHE A 35 -14.59 -1.72 2.23
N LYS A 36 -15.44 -1.36 3.20
CA LYS A 36 -15.10 -1.22 4.64
C LYS A 36 -15.42 -2.46 5.47
N ASN A 37 -15.74 -3.60 4.85
CA ASN A 37 -16.07 -4.81 5.58
C ASN A 37 -14.89 -5.19 6.49
N PRO A 38 -15.12 -5.55 7.77
CA PRO A 38 -14.03 -5.92 8.67
C PRO A 38 -13.23 -7.09 8.09
N ILE A 39 -11.91 -7.03 8.21
CA ILE A 39 -10.95 -8.07 7.77
C ILE A 39 -10.86 -8.23 6.25
N THR A 40 -11.96 -8.49 5.56
CA THR A 40 -11.98 -8.91 4.15
C THR A 40 -12.25 -7.78 3.16
N GLY A 41 -12.71 -6.63 3.65
CA GLY A 41 -12.92 -5.44 2.84
C GLY A 41 -11.59 -4.87 2.34
N PHE A 42 -11.63 -4.24 1.16
CA PHE A 42 -10.47 -3.62 0.54
C PHE A 42 -9.73 -2.64 1.47
N CYS A 43 -10.44 -1.91 2.33
CA CYS A 43 -9.85 -0.95 3.26
C CYS A 43 -9.40 -1.53 4.60
N ALA A 44 -9.56 -2.83 4.85
CA ALA A 44 -9.32 -3.42 6.18
C ALA A 44 -7.84 -3.40 6.60
N PHE A 45 -6.92 -3.60 5.65
CA PHE A 45 -5.46 -3.62 5.87
C PHE A 45 -4.73 -2.57 5.02
N THR A 46 -5.41 -1.44 4.80
CA THR A 46 -4.97 -0.41 3.88
C THR A 46 -4.62 0.87 4.64
N HIS A 47 -3.37 1.33 4.47
CA HIS A 47 -2.87 2.54 5.12
C HIS A 47 -2.56 3.64 4.12
N LYS A 48 -2.90 4.89 4.47
CA LYS A 48 -2.56 6.06 3.67
C LYS A 48 -1.14 6.51 3.98
N ALA A 49 -0.29 6.69 2.96
CA ALA A 49 1.04 7.25 3.14
C ALA A 49 0.97 8.64 3.79
N SER A 50 1.42 8.70 5.03
CA SER A 50 1.51 9.88 5.89
C SER A 50 2.58 9.58 6.96
N ILE A 51 2.80 10.47 7.92
CA ILE A 51 3.71 10.19 9.06
C ILE A 51 3.36 8.87 9.77
N HIS A 52 2.09 8.48 9.76
CA HIS A 52 1.60 7.22 10.35
C HIS A 52 2.04 5.98 9.55
N ALA A 53 2.20 6.08 8.23
CA ALA A 53 2.70 4.98 7.42
C ALA A 53 4.17 4.65 7.72
N LYS A 54 4.98 5.65 8.12
CA LYS A 54 6.37 5.40 8.56
C LYS A 54 6.41 4.61 9.88
N ALA A 55 5.48 4.89 10.80
CA ALA A 55 5.36 4.12 12.04
C ALA A 55 4.98 2.66 11.75
N ILE A 56 4.07 2.41 10.81
CA ILE A 56 3.64 1.05 10.43
C ILE A 56 4.72 0.29 9.66
N LEU A 57 5.51 0.98 8.83
CA LEU A 57 6.65 0.37 8.15
C LEU A 57 7.76 -0.01 9.12
N ASN A 58 7.96 0.76 10.19
CA ASN A 58 8.94 0.48 11.23
C ASN A 58 8.46 -0.62 12.19
N ASP A 59 7.24 -0.50 12.71
CA ASP A 59 6.58 -1.48 13.56
C ASP A 59 5.08 -1.54 13.25
N PRO A 60 4.64 -2.55 12.48
CA PRO A 60 3.24 -2.75 12.12
C PRO A 60 2.31 -2.87 13.34
N SER A 61 2.81 -3.40 14.47
CA SER A 61 2.00 -3.60 15.68
C SER A 61 1.51 -2.31 16.33
N THR A 62 2.09 -1.16 15.95
CA THR A 62 1.70 0.17 16.44
C THR A 62 0.26 0.53 16.09
N TYR A 63 -0.22 0.10 14.91
CA TYR A 63 -1.58 0.42 14.43
C TYR A 63 -2.33 -0.80 13.86
N GLU A 64 -1.70 -1.98 13.82
CA GLU A 64 -2.31 -3.22 13.36
C GLU A 64 -2.44 -4.22 14.50
N THR A 65 -3.61 -4.26 15.14
CA THR A 65 -3.93 -5.30 16.15
C THR A 65 -4.06 -6.68 15.51
N LEU A 66 -4.47 -6.73 14.23
CA LEU A 66 -4.65 -7.95 13.45
C LEU A 66 -3.58 -8.03 12.38
N LYS A 67 -2.98 -9.21 12.20
CA LYS A 67 -2.00 -9.46 11.15
C LYS A 67 -2.70 -9.92 9.88
N PRO A 68 -2.53 -9.25 8.73
CA PRO A 68 -3.18 -9.67 7.49
C PRO A 68 -2.79 -11.09 7.06
N GLU A 69 -1.58 -11.53 7.39
CA GLU A 69 -1.07 -12.86 7.06
C GLU A 69 -1.89 -13.98 7.69
N ASP A 70 -2.47 -13.75 8.87
CA ASP A 70 -3.33 -14.72 9.56
C ASP A 70 -4.58 -15.04 8.73
N PHE A 71 -5.04 -14.08 7.92
CA PHE A 71 -6.21 -14.19 7.06
C PHE A 71 -5.86 -14.52 5.61
N GLY A 72 -4.58 -14.78 5.30
CA GLY A 72 -4.10 -14.99 3.93
C GLY A 72 -4.18 -13.74 3.06
N LEU A 73 -4.15 -12.56 3.68
CA LEU A 73 -4.17 -11.26 3.01
C LEU A 73 -2.79 -10.61 3.07
N SER A 74 -2.55 -9.66 2.18
CA SER A 74 -1.35 -8.81 2.19
C SER A 74 -1.69 -7.40 2.62
N ARG A 75 -0.81 -6.75 3.38
CA ARG A 75 -0.93 -5.32 3.65
C ARG A 75 -0.79 -4.51 2.36
N TYR A 76 -1.54 -3.42 2.27
CA TYR A 76 -1.38 -2.44 1.20
C TYR A 76 -1.13 -1.05 1.79
N VAL A 77 -0.04 -0.41 1.37
CA VAL A 77 0.23 0.98 1.73
C VAL A 77 0.04 1.81 0.47
N HIS A 78 -0.93 2.72 0.47
CA HIS A 78 -1.10 3.66 -0.62
C HIS A 78 0.00 4.72 -0.56
N PHE A 79 1.10 4.44 -1.26
CA PHE A 79 2.22 5.37 -1.45
C PHE A 79 1.92 6.48 -2.47
N THR A 80 0.83 6.37 -3.22
CA THR A 80 0.53 7.26 -4.35
C THR A 80 -0.75 8.04 -4.08
N SER A 81 -0.81 8.74 -2.95
CA SER A 81 -1.88 9.70 -2.68
C SER A 81 -1.37 11.12 -2.94
N ARG A 82 -2.26 12.07 -3.23
CA ARG A 82 -1.95 13.52 -3.33
C ARG A 82 -1.04 14.06 -2.20
N LEU A 83 -1.03 13.40 -1.04
CA LEU A 83 -0.26 13.77 0.15
C LEU A 83 1.14 13.13 0.23
N THR A 84 1.56 12.35 -0.76
CA THR A 84 2.88 11.71 -0.75
C THR A 84 3.96 12.80 -0.78
N GLY A 85 4.70 12.88 0.32
CA GLY A 85 5.76 13.87 0.49
C GLY A 85 7.07 13.45 -0.17
N TRP A 86 7.95 14.43 -0.37
CA TRP A 86 9.29 14.24 -0.92
C TRP A 86 10.09 13.11 -0.22
N ASN A 87 9.99 12.99 1.10
CA ASN A 87 10.66 11.94 1.87
C ASN A 87 10.25 10.51 1.45
N ALA A 88 8.96 10.30 1.13
CA ALA A 88 8.46 9.00 0.74
C ALA A 88 8.97 8.60 -0.65
N ILE A 89 9.01 9.58 -1.57
CA ILE A 89 9.52 9.38 -2.93
C ILE A 89 11.03 9.19 -2.92
N LYS A 90 11.78 9.95 -2.10
CA LYS A 90 13.22 9.76 -1.91
C LYS A 90 13.53 8.34 -1.44
N SER A 91 12.85 7.87 -0.40
CA SER A 91 12.98 6.50 0.09
C SER A 91 12.68 5.46 -0.99
N ARG A 92 11.65 5.70 -1.83
CA ARG A 92 11.30 4.78 -2.93
C ARG A 92 12.34 4.79 -4.05
N VAL A 93 12.85 5.96 -4.44
CA VAL A 93 13.93 6.13 -5.41
C VAL A 93 15.19 5.36 -4.97
N ASP A 94 15.56 5.48 -3.69
CA ASP A 94 16.68 4.74 -3.11
C ASP A 94 16.44 3.22 -3.13
N GLN A 95 15.22 2.76 -2.78
CA GLN A 95 14.84 1.35 -2.86
C GLN A 95 14.86 0.78 -4.29
N LEU A 96 14.55 1.62 -5.28
CA LEU A 96 14.60 1.26 -6.70
C LEU A 96 16.03 1.27 -7.26
N GLY A 97 17.03 1.67 -6.46
CA GLY A 97 18.43 1.78 -6.89
C GLY A 97 18.71 2.93 -7.84
N LEU A 98 17.82 3.92 -7.91
CA LEU A 98 17.93 5.06 -8.83
C LEU A 98 18.74 6.18 -8.15
N LYS A 99 19.80 6.66 -8.81
CA LYS A 99 20.61 7.77 -8.30
C LYS A 99 20.06 9.10 -8.79
N MET A 100 19.42 9.85 -7.91
CA MET A 100 18.86 11.17 -8.21
C MET A 100 19.30 12.17 -7.14
N ALA A 101 19.67 13.38 -7.56
CA ALA A 101 19.93 14.49 -6.65
C ALA A 101 18.63 14.98 -5.99
N ASP A 102 18.73 15.61 -4.82
CA ASP A 102 17.56 16.09 -4.08
C ASP A 102 16.65 17.02 -4.89
N ALA A 103 17.22 17.82 -5.79
CA ALA A 103 16.48 18.67 -6.73
C ALA A 103 15.66 17.84 -7.73
N GLN A 104 16.25 16.81 -8.31
CA GLN A 104 15.59 15.90 -9.25
C GLN A 104 14.47 15.10 -8.55
N VAL A 105 14.69 14.69 -7.29
CA VAL A 105 13.65 14.00 -6.51
C VAL A 105 12.48 14.94 -6.21
N LYS A 106 12.73 16.23 -5.96
CA LYS A 106 11.66 17.23 -5.80
C LYS A 106 10.84 17.41 -7.08
N GLU A 107 11.50 17.44 -8.23
CA GLU A 107 10.82 17.57 -9.52
C GLU A 107 9.99 16.32 -9.85
N CYS A 108 10.56 15.12 -9.66
CA CYS A 108 9.86 13.85 -9.77
C CYS A 108 8.64 13.80 -8.85
N THR A 109 8.78 14.29 -7.61
CA THR A 109 7.67 14.41 -6.66
C THR A 109 6.56 15.32 -7.17
N ALA A 110 6.90 16.44 -7.84
CA ALA A 110 5.90 17.34 -8.41
C ALA A 110 5.16 16.68 -9.59
N LYS A 111 5.88 16.00 -10.49
CA LYS A 111 5.27 15.24 -11.61
C LYS A 111 4.36 14.10 -11.11
N LEU A 112 4.78 13.36 -10.09
CA LEU A 112 3.96 12.29 -9.50
C LEU A 112 2.70 12.86 -8.84
N LYS A 113 2.77 14.04 -8.21
CA LYS A 113 1.61 14.71 -7.63
C LYS A 113 0.63 15.19 -8.70
N SER A 114 1.09 15.81 -9.78
CA SER A 114 0.20 16.26 -10.85
C SER A 114 -0.53 15.10 -11.52
N MET A 115 0.15 13.97 -11.71
CA MET A 115 -0.48 12.74 -12.23
C MET A 115 -1.47 12.13 -11.22
N ALA A 116 -1.13 12.14 -9.93
CA ALA A 116 -2.01 11.65 -8.86
C ALA A 116 -3.25 12.55 -8.64
N ASP A 117 -3.19 13.83 -9.02
CA ASP A 117 -4.34 14.74 -9.01
C ASP A 117 -5.34 14.40 -10.12
N LEU A 118 -4.88 13.79 -11.23
CA LEU A 118 -5.72 13.43 -12.38
C LEU A 118 -6.31 12.01 -12.26
N LYS A 119 -5.55 11.06 -11.74
CA LYS A 119 -5.96 9.65 -11.63
C LYS A 119 -5.38 9.00 -10.39
N VAL A 120 -6.14 8.06 -9.80
CA VAL A 120 -5.60 7.11 -8.81
C VAL A 120 -4.55 6.25 -9.50
N MET A 121 -3.29 6.43 -9.11
CA MET A 121 -2.16 5.65 -9.64
C MET A 121 -1.85 4.46 -8.73
N ALA A 122 -1.61 3.31 -9.35
CA ALA A 122 -1.07 2.15 -8.66
C ALA A 122 0.44 2.31 -8.41
N LEU A 123 1.00 1.45 -7.54
CA LEU A 123 2.42 1.56 -7.14
C LEU A 123 3.36 1.30 -8.32
N ASP A 124 3.04 0.30 -9.13
CA ASP A 124 3.75 -0.07 -10.36
C ASP A 124 3.75 1.07 -11.40
N GLU A 125 2.61 1.73 -11.61
CA GLU A 125 2.50 2.91 -12.47
C GLU A 125 3.43 4.04 -11.97
N SER A 126 3.49 4.27 -10.65
CA SER A 126 4.37 5.30 -10.08
C SER A 126 5.86 4.97 -10.18
N ASP A 127 6.22 3.69 -10.03
CA ASP A 127 7.60 3.23 -10.20
C ASP A 127 8.03 3.34 -11.66
N ALA A 128 7.14 3.02 -12.61
CA ALA A 128 7.39 3.18 -14.04
C ALA A 128 7.64 4.65 -14.41
N LEU A 129 6.82 5.57 -13.90
CA LEU A 129 7.00 7.02 -14.05
C LEU A 129 8.32 7.51 -13.44
N THR A 130 8.69 6.99 -12.28
CA THR A 130 9.94 7.35 -11.61
C THR A 130 11.16 6.90 -12.44
N ARG A 131 11.09 5.68 -13.02
CA ARG A 131 12.14 5.17 -13.92
C ARG A 131 12.21 5.96 -15.22
N SER A 132 11.08 6.29 -15.85
CA SER A 132 11.08 7.09 -17.08
C SER A 132 11.69 8.46 -16.85
N PHE A 133 11.32 9.12 -15.75
CA PHE A 133 11.91 10.41 -15.37
C PHE A 133 13.42 10.31 -15.11
N HIS A 134 13.90 9.23 -14.49
CA HIS A 134 15.33 9.02 -14.32
C HIS A 134 16.07 8.85 -15.66
N LEU A 135 15.48 8.14 -16.62
CA LEU A 135 16.04 7.95 -17.96
C LEU A 135 16.08 9.27 -18.75
N GLU A 136 15.03 10.10 -18.67
CA GLU A 136 15.01 11.45 -19.26
C GLU A 136 16.19 12.29 -18.75
N LEU A 137 16.42 12.29 -17.44
CA LEU A 137 17.54 13.01 -16.82
C LEU A 137 18.92 12.48 -17.25
N GLN A 138 19.06 11.18 -17.49
CA GLN A 138 20.33 10.63 -17.99
C GLN A 138 20.60 11.04 -19.43
N ASN A 139 19.55 11.12 -20.27
CA ASN A 139 19.67 11.52 -21.66
C ASN A 139 20.02 13.02 -21.80
N GLU A 140 19.49 13.88 -20.92
CA GLU A 140 19.79 15.32 -20.91
C GLU A 140 21.21 15.63 -20.42
N ASN A 141 21.79 14.81 -19.55
CA ASN A 141 23.18 14.95 -19.08
C ASN A 141 24.21 14.27 -19.99
N GLY A 142 23.76 13.60 -21.05
CA GLY A 142 24.59 12.90 -22.04
C GLY A 142 24.75 13.63 -23.36
N ALA A 143 24.25 14.87 -23.48
CA ALA A 143 24.39 15.75 -24.64
C ALA A 143 25.35 16.92 -24.36
#